data_AF-A0A1Y1XN81-F1
#
_entry.id   AF-A0A1Y1XN81-F1
#
_cell.length_a   1.000
_cell.length_b   1.000
_cell.length_c   1.000
_cell.angle_alpha   90.00
_cell.angle_beta   90.00
_cell.angle_gamma   90.00
#
_symmetry.space_group_name_H-M   'P 1'
#
loop_
_entity.id
_entity.type
_entity.pdbx_description
1 polymer ?
#
loop_
_entity_poly.entity_id
_entity_poly.type
_entity_poly.pdbx_seq_one_letter_code
_entity_poly.pdbx_strand_id
1 'polypeptide(L)'
;MSNQALKEVIDSLFNRRWDDELSDEEEEKFQNLYDSTVEKYGWEQMFSAIDQYMRGSCLTSDTTINFANLFWNYNCEISRKIPNPYRFLGYLYYRVNSEPWKYDCTETYEGLVYKLLSGKDNYTHNPFTNYDYIPEKDPFLIAEIEKLRKENV
;
A
#
# COMPACT_ATOMS: atom_id res chain seq x y z
N MET A 1 21.30 -13.98 -3.87
CA MET A 1 21.37 -12.64 -4.50
C MET A 1 21.15 -11.60 -3.42
N SER A 2 21.91 -10.50 -3.41
CA SER A 2 21.96 -9.63 -2.22
C SER A 2 20.65 -8.88 -2.00
N ASN A 3 20.24 -8.79 -0.73
CA ASN A 3 19.12 -7.99 -0.26
C ASN A 3 19.28 -6.49 -0.65
N GLN A 4 20.50 -6.05 -0.91
CA GLN A 4 20.83 -4.69 -1.33
C GLN A 4 20.28 -4.32 -2.72
N ALA A 5 20.42 -5.20 -3.72
CA ALA A 5 19.93 -4.91 -5.07
C ALA A 5 18.40 -4.80 -5.13
N LEU A 6 17.68 -5.58 -4.32
CA LEU A 6 16.23 -5.46 -4.20
C LEU A 6 15.86 -4.12 -3.56
N LYS A 7 16.54 -3.70 -2.49
CA LYS A 7 16.30 -2.41 -1.83
C LYS A 7 16.47 -1.23 -2.78
N GLU A 8 17.53 -1.21 -3.58
CA GLU A 8 17.77 -0.16 -4.57
C GLU A 8 16.64 -0.08 -5.61
N VAL A 9 16.07 -1.21 -6.01
CA VAL A 9 14.91 -1.25 -6.90
C VAL A 9 13.66 -0.72 -6.19
N ILE A 10 13.41 -1.12 -4.93
CA ILE A 10 12.29 -0.59 -4.15
C ILE A 10 12.41 0.92 -3.98
N ASP A 11 13.60 1.43 -3.65
CA ASP A 11 13.86 2.86 -3.55
C ASP A 11 13.56 3.56 -4.88
N SER A 12 14.01 3.02 -6.02
CA SER A 12 13.71 3.58 -7.35
C SER A 12 12.20 3.64 -7.66
N LEU A 13 11.45 2.60 -7.28
CA LEU A 13 10.02 2.51 -7.53
C LEU A 13 9.19 3.45 -6.63
N PHE A 14 9.59 3.61 -5.37
CA PHE A 14 8.79 4.29 -4.35
C PHE A 14 9.33 5.66 -3.89
N ASN A 15 10.51 6.08 -4.35
CA ASN A 15 11.10 7.40 -4.09
C ASN A 15 10.90 8.37 -5.27
N ARG A 16 9.73 8.28 -5.91
CA ARG A 16 9.24 9.25 -6.90
C ARG A 16 7.91 9.84 -6.44
N ARG A 17 7.40 10.87 -7.09
CA ARG A 17 6.03 11.30 -6.82
C ARG A 17 5.04 10.43 -7.60
N TRP A 18 3.91 10.13 -6.99
CA TRP A 18 2.84 9.37 -7.63
C TRP A 18 2.18 10.17 -8.77
N ASP A 19 2.19 11.50 -8.67
CA ASP A 19 1.59 12.47 -9.59
C ASP A 19 2.62 13.11 -10.54
N ASP A 20 3.82 12.54 -10.66
CA ASP A 20 4.77 12.95 -11.70
C ASP A 20 4.13 12.70 -13.08
N GLU A 21 4.15 13.72 -13.95
CA GLU A 21 3.72 13.59 -15.35
C GLU A 21 4.74 12.75 -16.12
N LEU A 22 4.45 11.45 -16.23
CA LEU A 22 5.27 10.48 -16.96
C LEU A 22 4.72 10.31 -18.39
N SER A 23 5.62 10.06 -19.34
CA SER A 23 5.24 9.51 -20.64
C SER A 23 4.82 8.04 -20.51
N ASP A 24 4.01 7.55 -21.47
CA ASP A 24 3.64 6.13 -21.55
C ASP A 24 4.85 5.20 -21.48
N GLU A 25 5.97 5.58 -22.12
CA GLU A 25 7.22 4.81 -22.08
C GLU A 25 7.86 4.76 -20.69
N GLU A 26 7.73 5.82 -19.89
CA GLU A 26 8.25 5.87 -18.52
C GLU A 26 7.36 5.07 -17.57
N GLU A 27 6.04 5.18 -17.71
CA GLU A 27 5.09 4.36 -16.97
C GLU A 27 5.34 2.87 -17.23
N GLU A 28 5.50 2.48 -18.50
CA GLU A 28 5.79 1.11 -18.89
C GLU A 28 7.13 0.63 -18.31
N LYS A 29 8.17 1.49 -18.30
CA LYS A 29 9.47 1.15 -17.69
C LYS A 29 9.33 0.84 -16.19
N PHE A 30 8.57 1.63 -15.45
CA PHE A 30 8.37 1.39 -14.02
C PHE A 30 7.54 0.12 -13.78
N GLN A 31 6.47 -0.10 -14.55
CA GLN A 31 5.66 -1.31 -14.44
C GLN A 31 6.47 -2.57 -14.79
N ASN A 32 7.25 -2.53 -15.89
CA ASN A 32 8.14 -3.62 -16.28
C ASN A 32 9.24 -3.88 -15.23
N LEU A 33 9.80 -2.83 -14.61
CA LEU A 33 10.75 -2.97 -13.51
C LEU A 33 10.09 -3.65 -12.31
N TYR A 34 8.88 -3.26 -11.94
CA TYR A 34 8.11 -3.86 -10.86
C TYR A 34 7.85 -5.36 -11.13
N ASP A 35 7.28 -5.69 -12.29
CA ASP A 35 6.88 -7.05 -12.64
C ASP A 35 8.08 -7.99 -12.78
N SER A 36 9.15 -7.55 -13.45
CA SER A 36 10.39 -8.35 -13.56
C SER A 36 11.08 -8.56 -12.21
N THR A 37 10.94 -7.61 -11.27
CA THR A 37 11.47 -7.76 -9.90
C THR A 37 10.65 -8.78 -9.11
N VAL A 38 9.32 -8.76 -9.23
CA VAL A 38 8.44 -9.78 -8.65
C VAL A 38 8.75 -11.16 -9.22
N GLU A 39 8.96 -11.29 -10.53
CA GLU A 39 9.33 -12.55 -11.17
C GLU A 39 10.67 -13.08 -10.66
N LYS A 40 11.66 -12.19 -10.52
CA LYS A 40 13.03 -12.55 -10.11
C LYS A 40 13.15 -12.98 -8.64
N TYR A 41 12.49 -12.27 -7.72
CA TYR A 41 12.65 -12.49 -6.27
C TYR A 41 11.46 -13.21 -5.63
N GLY A 42 10.33 -13.27 -6.32
CA GLY A 42 9.07 -13.76 -5.77
C GLY A 42 8.35 -12.69 -4.94
N TRP A 43 7.02 -12.82 -4.89
CA TRP A 43 6.15 -11.83 -4.23
C TRP A 43 6.44 -11.66 -2.74
N GLU A 44 6.72 -12.75 -2.01
CA GLU A 44 6.96 -12.67 -0.56
C GLU A 44 8.19 -11.80 -0.23
N GLN A 45 9.29 -11.98 -0.96
CA GLN A 45 10.49 -11.17 -0.77
C GLN A 45 10.27 -9.73 -1.23
N MET A 46 9.59 -9.53 -2.37
CA MET A 46 9.23 -8.21 -2.86
C MET A 46 8.41 -7.44 -1.82
N PHE A 47 7.32 -8.04 -1.32
CA PHE A 47 6.46 -7.40 -0.34
C PHE A 47 7.19 -7.13 0.99
N SER A 48 8.06 -8.05 1.44
CA SER A 48 8.87 -7.80 2.64
C SER A 48 9.76 -6.56 2.48
N ALA A 49 10.35 -6.37 1.30
CA ALA A 49 11.17 -5.18 1.02
C ALA A 49 10.31 -3.90 0.90
N ILE A 50 9.14 -3.98 0.27
CA ILE A 50 8.16 -2.88 0.21
C ILE A 50 7.71 -2.47 1.62
N ASP A 51 7.34 -3.42 2.48
CA ASP A 51 6.89 -3.15 3.85
C ASP A 51 8.02 -2.53 4.69
N GLN A 52 9.27 -3.00 4.51
CA GLN A 52 10.44 -2.37 5.14
C GLN A 52 10.65 -0.92 4.67
N TYR A 53 10.52 -0.65 3.37
CA TYR A 53 10.59 0.71 2.84
C TYR A 53 9.50 1.61 3.42
N MET A 54 8.24 1.15 3.41
CA MET A 54 7.12 1.90 3.96
C MET A 54 7.35 2.28 5.43
N ARG A 55 7.81 1.33 6.25
CA ARG A 55 8.07 1.57 7.67
C ARG A 55 9.31 2.43 7.93
N GLY A 56 10.30 2.38 7.05
CA GLY A 56 11.55 3.12 7.19
C GLY A 56 11.50 4.54 6.64
N SER A 57 10.72 4.77 5.59
CA SER A 57 10.77 6.00 4.78
C SER A 57 9.46 6.80 4.80
N CYS A 58 8.30 6.15 4.99
CA CYS A 58 7.00 6.83 4.97
C CYS A 58 6.56 7.22 6.37
N LEU A 59 7.20 8.26 6.92
CA LEU A 59 7.03 8.69 8.32
C LEU A 59 6.05 9.86 8.49
N THR A 60 5.57 10.44 7.40
CA THR A 60 4.63 11.58 7.39
C THR A 60 3.39 11.24 6.58
N SER A 61 2.29 11.98 6.76
CA SER A 61 1.09 11.86 5.93
C SER A 61 1.43 11.87 4.44
N ASP A 62 2.20 12.86 4.00
CA ASP A 62 2.49 13.10 2.58
C ASP A 62 3.29 11.95 1.96
N THR A 63 4.32 11.47 2.66
CA THR A 63 5.15 10.35 2.18
C THR A 63 4.38 9.03 2.18
N THR A 64 3.48 8.83 3.13
CA THR A 64 2.61 7.64 3.18
C THR A 64 1.52 7.67 2.11
N ILE A 65 0.93 8.83 1.84
CA ILE A 65 -0.05 8.99 0.74
C ILE A 65 0.60 8.74 -0.61
N ASN A 66 1.77 9.34 -0.84
CA ASN A 66 2.55 9.10 -2.05
C ASN A 66 2.85 7.61 -2.25
N PHE A 67 3.32 6.95 -1.20
CA PHE A 67 3.56 5.51 -1.22
C PHE A 67 2.30 4.71 -1.52
N ALA A 68 1.16 5.02 -0.89
CA ALA A 68 -0.09 4.29 -1.08
C ALA A 68 -0.58 4.38 -2.54
N ASN A 69 -0.48 5.55 -3.16
CA ASN A 69 -0.83 5.75 -4.56
C ASN A 69 0.11 4.96 -5.50
N LEU A 70 1.42 5.00 -5.27
CA LEU A 70 2.37 4.18 -6.04
C LEU A 70 2.13 2.68 -5.87
N PHE A 71 1.93 2.23 -4.63
CA PHE A 71 1.64 0.82 -4.32
C PHE A 71 0.36 0.36 -4.99
N TRP A 72 -0.68 1.20 -4.98
CA TRP A 72 -1.92 0.96 -5.72
C TRP A 72 -1.64 0.86 -7.21
N ASN A 73 -0.97 1.82 -7.84
CA ASN A 73 -0.70 1.81 -9.28
C ASN A 73 0.00 0.51 -9.73
N TYR A 74 0.97 0.03 -8.97
CA TYR A 74 1.68 -1.22 -9.31
C TYR A 74 0.87 -2.51 -9.01
N ASN A 75 -0.19 -2.47 -8.18
CA ASN A 75 -0.92 -3.66 -7.71
C ASN A 75 -2.44 -3.63 -7.98
N CYS A 76 -2.97 -2.56 -8.58
CA CYS A 76 -4.40 -2.36 -8.79
C CYS A 76 -5.00 -3.37 -9.76
N GLU A 77 -4.19 -4.03 -10.60
CA GLU A 77 -4.67 -5.08 -11.51
C GLU A 77 -4.58 -6.48 -10.88
N ILE A 78 -3.47 -6.79 -10.18
CA ILE A 78 -3.23 -8.14 -9.66
C ILE A 78 -3.50 -8.20 -8.15
N SER A 79 -4.49 -9.01 -7.73
CA SER A 79 -4.72 -9.26 -6.31
C SER A 79 -3.68 -10.24 -5.77
N ARG A 80 -2.68 -9.71 -5.04
CA ARG A 80 -1.66 -10.51 -4.34
C ARG A 80 -1.93 -10.48 -2.85
N LYS A 81 -2.00 -11.66 -2.23
CA LYS A 81 -2.15 -11.76 -0.77
C LYS A 81 -0.89 -11.25 -0.07
N ILE A 82 -1.07 -10.47 0.98
CA ILE A 82 0.03 -10.00 1.82
C ILE A 82 -0.07 -10.60 3.22
N PRO A 83 1.06 -10.81 3.92
CA PRO A 83 1.04 -11.14 5.32
C PRO A 83 0.46 -9.97 6.13
N ASN A 84 -0.44 -10.27 7.07
CA ASN A 84 -1.03 -9.31 8.02
C ASN A 84 -1.60 -8.03 7.37
N PRO A 85 -2.60 -8.13 6.49
CA PRO A 85 -3.13 -6.99 5.76
C PRO A 85 -3.65 -5.86 6.67
N TYR A 86 -4.25 -6.21 7.81
CA TYR A 86 -4.66 -5.22 8.82
C TYR A 86 -3.50 -4.40 9.39
N ARG A 87 -2.31 -5.00 9.56
CA ARG A 87 -1.14 -4.27 10.08
C ARG A 87 -0.56 -3.32 9.04
N PHE A 88 -0.57 -3.74 7.77
CA PHE A 88 -0.17 -2.91 6.65
C PHE A 88 -1.12 -1.72 6.48
N LEU A 89 -2.42 -1.98 6.36
CA LEU A 89 -3.47 -0.96 6.27
C LEU A 89 -3.47 -0.06 7.51
N GLY A 90 -3.35 -0.63 8.71
CA GLY A 90 -3.30 0.11 9.95
C GLY A 90 -2.18 1.14 9.99
N TYR A 91 -1.02 0.83 9.39
CA TYR A 91 0.08 1.78 9.26
C TYR A 91 -0.28 2.96 8.35
N LEU A 92 -0.90 2.69 7.20
CA LEU A 92 -1.36 3.74 6.28
C LEU A 92 -2.35 4.68 6.99
N TYR A 93 -3.41 4.12 7.59
CA TYR A 93 -4.44 4.90 8.28
C TYR A 93 -3.86 5.66 9.49
N TYR A 94 -2.94 5.05 10.25
CA TYR A 94 -2.30 5.72 11.37
C TYR A 94 -1.54 6.98 10.95
N ARG A 95 -0.80 6.95 9.83
CA ARG A 95 -0.01 8.09 9.33
C ARG A 95 -0.85 9.27 8.84
N VAL A 96 -2.10 9.02 8.48
CA VAL A 96 -3.09 10.07 8.13
C VAL A 96 -4.08 10.34 9.27
N ASN A 97 -3.74 9.95 10.51
CA ASN A 97 -4.56 10.11 11.71
C ASN A 97 -5.98 9.51 11.62
N SER A 98 -6.15 8.45 10.81
CA SER A 98 -7.44 7.83 10.52
C SER A 98 -8.42 8.77 9.81
N GLU A 99 -7.93 9.80 9.11
CA GLU A 99 -8.74 10.80 8.42
C GLU A 99 -8.34 10.94 6.94
N PRO A 100 -8.38 9.85 6.12
CA PRO A 100 -7.97 9.90 4.72
C PRO A 100 -8.78 10.90 3.88
N TRP A 101 -10.03 11.21 4.25
CA TRP A 101 -10.88 12.23 3.62
C TRP A 101 -10.38 13.67 3.71
N LYS A 102 -9.38 13.94 4.56
CA LYS A 102 -8.70 15.24 4.59
C LYS A 102 -7.63 15.36 3.49
N TYR A 103 -7.38 14.28 2.75
CA TYR A 103 -6.32 14.17 1.76
C TYR A 103 -6.85 13.60 0.45
N ASP A 104 -6.08 13.77 -0.63
CA ASP A 104 -6.34 13.18 -1.94
C ASP A 104 -5.87 11.71 -1.98
N CYS A 105 -6.43 10.89 -1.09
CA CYS A 105 -6.06 9.48 -0.96
C CYS A 105 -7.22 8.56 -0.53
N THR A 106 -8.43 9.10 -0.38
CA THR A 106 -9.58 8.36 0.14
C THR A 106 -9.91 7.16 -0.74
N GLU A 107 -10.06 7.38 -2.04
CA GLU A 107 -10.39 6.33 -3.00
C GLU A 107 -9.29 5.25 -3.05
N THR A 108 -8.02 5.65 -3.00
CA THR A 108 -6.88 4.72 -2.94
C THR A 108 -6.93 3.85 -1.68
N TYR A 109 -7.21 4.46 -0.52
CA TYR A 109 -7.25 3.75 0.75
C TYR A 109 -8.44 2.77 0.82
N GLU A 110 -9.62 3.19 0.36
CA GLU A 110 -10.80 2.34 0.23
C GLU A 110 -10.56 1.19 -0.76
N GLY A 111 -9.94 1.48 -1.90
CA GLY A 111 -9.54 0.49 -2.90
C GLY A 111 -8.57 -0.54 -2.34
N LEU A 112 -7.57 -0.10 -1.56
CA LEU A 112 -6.62 -1.00 -0.89
C LEU A 112 -7.29 -1.85 0.18
N VAL A 113 -8.20 -1.27 0.97
CA VAL A 113 -8.98 -2.03 1.97
C VAL A 113 -9.79 -3.13 1.29
N TYR A 114 -10.51 -2.80 0.23
CA TYR A 114 -11.22 -3.78 -0.57
C TYR A 114 -10.24 -4.86 -1.08
N LYS A 115 -9.19 -4.47 -1.79
CA LYS A 115 -8.28 -5.44 -2.41
C LYS A 115 -7.57 -6.37 -1.44
N LEU A 116 -7.23 -5.89 -0.25
CA LEU A 116 -6.39 -6.63 0.70
C LEU A 116 -7.20 -7.40 1.75
N LEU A 117 -8.42 -6.95 2.08
CA LEU A 117 -9.29 -7.61 3.07
C LEU A 117 -10.45 -8.37 2.43
N SER A 118 -10.88 -8.02 1.23
CA SER A 118 -11.87 -8.79 0.48
C SER A 118 -11.22 -9.87 -0.37
N GLY A 119 -11.84 -11.06 -0.35
CA GLY A 119 -11.53 -12.13 -1.31
C GLY A 119 -12.30 -11.94 -2.61
N LYS A 120 -11.94 -12.71 -3.65
CA LYS A 120 -12.57 -12.69 -4.98
C LYS A 120 -14.10 -12.77 -4.95
N ASP A 121 -14.66 -13.46 -3.95
CA ASP A 121 -16.11 -13.65 -3.76
C ASP A 121 -16.62 -13.14 -2.39
N ASN A 122 -15.78 -12.41 -1.64
CA ASN A 122 -16.13 -11.91 -0.31
C ASN A 122 -16.10 -10.38 -0.30
N TYR A 123 -17.27 -9.79 -0.50
CA TYR A 123 -17.47 -8.34 -0.60
C TYR A 123 -17.66 -7.63 0.75
N THR A 124 -17.45 -8.30 1.88
CA THR A 124 -17.70 -7.70 3.20
C THR A 124 -16.98 -6.37 3.41
N HIS A 125 -15.74 -6.25 2.94
CA HIS A 125 -14.91 -5.04 3.05
C HIS A 125 -14.86 -4.23 1.75
N ASN A 126 -15.80 -4.47 0.82
CA ASN A 126 -15.91 -3.70 -0.42
C ASN A 126 -16.86 -2.51 -0.21
N PRO A 127 -16.36 -1.27 -0.05
CA PRO A 127 -17.23 -0.10 0.13
C PRO A 127 -18.08 0.22 -1.11
N PHE A 128 -17.73 -0.30 -2.30
CA PHE A 128 -18.49 -0.10 -3.54
C PHE A 128 -19.72 -1.01 -3.66
N THR A 129 -19.77 -2.12 -2.91
CA THR A 129 -20.91 -3.05 -2.94
C THR A 129 -21.56 -3.26 -1.58
N ASN A 130 -20.81 -3.02 -0.50
CA ASN A 130 -21.30 -2.92 0.87
C ASN A 130 -21.17 -1.47 1.34
N TYR A 131 -22.16 -0.64 1.01
CA TYR A 131 -22.18 0.78 1.36
C TYR A 131 -22.19 1.05 2.89
N ASP A 132 -22.51 0.04 3.69
CA ASP A 132 -22.48 0.15 5.16
C ASP A 132 -21.07 -0.08 5.73
N TYR A 133 -20.14 -0.61 4.93
CA TYR A 133 -18.76 -0.82 5.36
C TYR A 133 -17.96 0.48 5.23
N ILE A 134 -17.47 0.95 6.38
CA ILE A 134 -16.62 2.13 6.50
C ILE A 134 -15.30 1.66 7.12
N PRO A 135 -14.17 1.71 6.40
CA PRO A 135 -12.88 1.21 6.89
C PRO A 135 -12.50 1.75 8.27
N GLU A 136 -12.76 3.03 8.53
CA GLU A 136 -12.42 3.73 9.77
C GLU A 136 -13.26 3.27 10.97
N LYS A 137 -14.32 2.48 10.71
CA LYS A 137 -15.14 1.83 11.74
C LYS A 137 -14.83 0.34 11.89
N ASP A 138 -13.93 -0.22 11.08
CA ASP A 138 -13.54 -1.63 11.17
C ASP A 138 -12.80 -1.88 12.50
N PRO A 139 -13.32 -2.78 13.38
CA PRO A 139 -12.75 -2.99 14.70
C PRO A 139 -11.33 -3.59 14.66
N PHE A 140 -11.00 -4.39 13.64
CA PHE A 140 -9.67 -4.97 13.49
C PHE A 140 -8.67 -3.92 12.98
N LEU A 141 -9.09 -3.05 12.06
CA LEU A 141 -8.26 -1.94 11.60
C LEU A 141 -8.00 -0.94 12.73
N ILE A 142 -9.04 -0.53 13.47
CA ILE A 142 -8.92 0.33 14.66
C ILE A 142 -7.95 -0.28 15.67
N ALA A 143 -8.07 -1.59 15.96
CA ALA A 143 -7.20 -2.26 16.89
C ALA A 143 -5.72 -2.21 16.47
N GLU A 144 -5.41 -2.34 15.17
CA GLU A 144 -4.04 -2.20 14.67
C GLU A 144 -3.52 -0.76 14.73
N ILE A 145 -4.35 0.23 14.40
CA ILE A 145 -4.00 1.65 14.52
C ILE A 145 -3.66 1.99 15.98
N GLU A 146 -4.45 1.51 16.94
CA GLU A 146 -4.21 1.73 18.37
C GLU A 146 -2.94 1.05 18.87
N LYS A 147 -2.58 -0.13 18.34
CA LYS A 147 -1.29 -0.77 18.64
C LYS A 147 -0.14 0.07 18.13
N LEU A 148 -0.21 0.53 16.88
CA LEU A 148 0.82 1.39 16.26
C LEU A 148 1.01 2.69 17.04
N ARG A 149 -0.09 3.34 17.48
CA ARG A 149 -0.04 4.53 18.36
C ARG A 149 0.74 4.27 19.66
N LYS A 150 0.55 3.09 20.27
CA LYS A 150 1.26 2.71 21.51
C LYS A 150 2.73 2.37 21.29
N GLU A 151 3.05 1.82 20.13
CA GLU A 151 4.43 1.53 19.73
C GLU A 151 5.20 2.80 19.34
N ASN A 152 4.48 3.91 19.12
CA ASN A 152 5.02 5.22 18.75
C ASN A 152 5.93 5.15 17.51
N VAL A 153 5.52 4.29 16.57
CA VAL A 153 6.21 4.04 15.31
C VAL A 153 5.83 5.03 14.24
#